data_AF-A0A0C3D8P0-F1
#
_entry.id   AF-A0A0C3D8P0-F1
#
_cell.length_a   1.000
_cell.length_b   1.000
_cell.length_c   1.000
_cell.angle_alpha   90.00
_cell.angle_beta   90.00
_cell.angle_gamma   90.00
#
_symmetry.space_group_name_H-M   'P 1'
#
loop_
_entity.id
_entity.type
_entity.pdbx_description
1 polymer ?
#
loop_
_entity_poly.entity_id
_entity_poly.type
_entity_poly.pdbx_seq_one_letter_code
_entity_poly.pdbx_strand_id
1 'polypeptide(L)'
;MLQDQAGDVGKAQWNNIEIAKLVDYLYEHCAQGGDTGNFRDTVYNSAAEYIWPFHTMGPIKTGKMVKNKWTLIKGIYNMIETWHSQSGYHWNNEYSANV
;
A
#
# COMPACT_ATOMS: atom_id res chain seq x y z
N MET A 1 15.59 -23.07 -31.38
CA MET A 1 15.50 -21.80 -30.63
C MET A 1 14.16 -21.81 -29.91
N LEU A 2 14.17 -22.10 -28.62
CA LEU A 2 12.96 -22.05 -27.78
C LEU A 2 12.62 -20.58 -27.54
N GLN A 3 11.42 -20.17 -27.97
CA GLN A 3 10.83 -18.91 -27.55
C GLN A 3 10.26 -19.11 -26.14
N ASP A 4 10.95 -18.58 -25.15
CA ASP A 4 10.42 -18.40 -23.80
C ASP A 4 9.46 -17.21 -23.86
N GLN A 5 8.19 -17.50 -24.17
CA GLN A 5 7.12 -16.53 -23.96
C GLN A 5 6.91 -16.43 -22.45
N ALA A 6 7.49 -15.40 -21.83
CA ALA A 6 7.13 -14.97 -20.50
C ALA A 6 5.62 -14.69 -20.50
N GLY A 7 4.84 -15.66 -20.01
CA GLY A 7 3.40 -15.54 -19.85
C GLY A 7 3.08 -14.30 -19.03
N ASP A 8 1.99 -13.62 -19.39
CA ASP A 8 1.40 -12.50 -18.67
C ASP A 8 1.45 -12.79 -17.16
N VAL A 9 2.40 -12.17 -16.45
CA VAL A 9 2.47 -12.27 -15.00
C VAL A 9 1.24 -11.54 -14.51
N GLY A 10 0.18 -12.31 -14.24
CA GLY A 10 -1.17 -11.79 -14.09
C GLY A 10 -1.24 -10.53 -13.25
N LYS A 11 -2.16 -9.62 -13.60
CA LYS A 11 -2.35 -8.39 -12.86
C LYS A 11 -2.60 -8.69 -11.37
N ALA A 12 -1.83 -8.04 -10.48
CA ALA A 12 -1.97 -8.22 -9.04
C ALA A 12 -3.39 -7.87 -8.59
N GLN A 13 -4.08 -8.84 -7.99
CA GLN A 13 -5.39 -8.66 -7.37
C GLN A 13 -5.22 -8.49 -5.87
N TRP A 14 -5.78 -7.42 -5.30
CA TRP A 14 -5.61 -7.09 -3.88
C TRP A 14 -6.94 -7.21 -3.16
N ASN A 15 -7.00 -8.03 -2.13
CA ASN A 15 -8.14 -8.05 -1.22
C ASN A 15 -7.94 -7.04 -0.06
N ASN A 16 -9.02 -6.73 0.67
CA ASN A 16 -8.97 -5.74 1.75
C ASN A 16 -8.07 -6.17 2.91
N ILE A 17 -7.94 -7.47 3.17
CA ILE A 17 -7.10 -8.01 4.26
C ILE A 17 -5.62 -7.85 3.90
N GLU A 18 -5.21 -8.19 2.68
CA GLU A 18 -3.85 -7.98 2.16
C GLU A 18 -3.48 -6.49 2.22
N ILE A 19 -4.40 -5.59 1.86
CA ILE A 19 -4.16 -4.14 1.92
C ILE A 19 -4.01 -3.67 3.37
N ALA A 20 -4.90 -4.08 4.27
CA ALA A 20 -4.81 -3.72 5.68
C ALA A 20 -3.50 -4.22 6.29
N LYS A 21 -3.14 -5.49 6.04
CA LYS A 21 -1.89 -6.09 6.55
C LYS A 21 -0.64 -5.44 5.97
N LEU A 22 -0.69 -5.00 4.72
CA LEU A 22 0.38 -4.21 4.13
C LEU A 22 0.56 -2.87 4.86
N VAL A 23 -0.54 -2.15 5.12
CA VAL A 23 -0.48 -0.85 5.81
C VAL A 23 -0.01 -1.02 7.26
N ASP A 24 -0.53 -2.02 7.98
CA ASP A 24 -0.09 -2.38 9.34
C ASP A 24 1.44 -2.60 9.36
N TYR A 25 1.93 -3.46 8.47
CA TYR A 25 3.35 -3.80 8.40
C TYR A 25 4.22 -2.56 8.13
N LEU A 26 3.84 -1.73 7.15
CA LEU A 26 4.62 -0.54 6.80
C LEU A 26 4.56 0.54 7.89
N TYR A 27 3.45 0.61 8.64
CA TYR A 27 3.33 1.49 9.80
C TYR A 27 4.27 1.06 10.92
N GLU A 28 4.31 -0.24 11.26
CA GLU A 28 5.25 -0.79 12.25
C GLU A 28 6.72 -0.56 11.85
N HIS A 29 6.99 -0.52 10.55
CA HIS A 29 8.33 -0.30 9.98
C HIS A 29 8.58 1.14 9.52
N CYS A 30 7.73 2.11 9.93
CA CYS A 30 7.79 3.48 9.42
C CYS A 30 9.14 4.17 9.66
N ALA A 31 9.84 3.83 10.74
CA ALA A 31 11.18 4.33 11.04
C ALA A 31 12.24 3.94 9.98
N GLN A 32 11.96 2.94 9.15
CA GLN A 32 12.81 2.52 8.02
C GLN A 32 12.44 3.24 6.71
N GLY A 33 11.39 4.06 6.72
CA GLY A 33 11.01 4.92 5.61
C GLY A 33 11.97 6.11 5.49
N GLY A 34 12.29 6.51 4.26
CA GLY A 34 12.99 7.76 4.01
C GLY A 34 12.03 8.96 4.02
N ASP A 35 12.58 10.17 3.91
CA ASP A 35 11.85 11.45 3.98
C ASP A 35 10.67 11.57 3.00
N THR A 36 10.68 10.79 1.91
CA THR A 36 9.61 10.76 0.90
C THR A 36 8.48 9.76 1.22
N GLY A 37 8.49 9.14 2.40
CA GLY A 37 7.58 8.07 2.78
C GLY A 37 7.69 6.84 1.87
N ASN A 38 8.89 6.59 1.32
CA ASN A 38 9.20 5.38 0.56
C ASN A 38 10.14 4.50 1.38
N PHE A 39 10.01 3.19 1.18
CA PHE A 39 10.86 2.20 1.81
C PHE A 39 11.88 1.63 0.82
N ARG A 40 12.93 1.00 1.37
CA ARG A 40 13.89 0.20 0.58
C ARG A 40 13.21 -1.05 0.05
N ASP A 41 13.72 -1.58 -1.06
CA ASP A 41 13.15 -2.80 -1.67
C ASP A 41 13.18 -4.01 -0.72
N THR A 42 14.12 -4.05 0.24
CA THR A 42 14.15 -5.07 1.30
C THR A 42 12.90 -5.06 2.19
N VAL A 43 12.38 -3.88 2.52
CA VAL A 43 11.15 -3.74 3.31
C VAL A 43 9.94 -4.20 2.49
N TYR A 44 9.89 -3.86 1.20
CA TYR A 44 8.79 -4.31 0.35
C TYR A 44 8.81 -5.82 0.09
N ASN A 45 9.99 -6.43 -0.02
CA ASN A 45 10.11 -7.89 -0.10
C ASN A 45 9.66 -8.56 1.20
N SER A 46 10.09 -8.04 2.36
CA SER A 46 9.67 -8.55 3.67
C SER A 46 8.16 -8.38 3.89
N ALA A 47 7.60 -7.25 3.46
CA ALA A 47 6.15 -7.02 3.47
C ALA A 47 5.40 -8.02 2.57
N ALA A 48 5.96 -8.37 1.40
CA ALA A 48 5.38 -9.37 0.51
C ALA A 48 5.30 -10.76 1.17
N GLU A 49 6.36 -11.15 1.89
CA GLU A 49 6.38 -12.37 2.68
C GLU A 49 5.38 -12.33 3.84
N TYR A 50 5.30 -11.19 4.55
CA TYR A 50 4.37 -10.99 5.66
C TYR A 50 2.90 -11.10 5.22
N ILE A 51 2.54 -10.57 4.05
CA ILE A 51 1.14 -10.62 3.57
C ILE A 51 0.78 -11.95 2.89
N TRP A 52 1.75 -12.81 2.57
CA TRP A 52 1.52 -14.09 1.89
C TRP A 52 0.40 -14.91 2.54
N PRO A 53 0.35 -15.10 3.87
CA PRO A 53 -0.69 -15.94 4.50
C PRO A 53 -2.12 -15.42 4.31
N PHE A 54 -2.29 -14.15 3.95
CA PHE A 54 -3.58 -13.50 3.72
C PHE A 54 -3.98 -13.46 2.25
N HIS A 55 -3.16 -14.06 1.38
CA HIS A 55 -3.42 -14.15 -0.04
C HIS A 55 -4.61 -15.05 -0.34
N THR A 56 -5.55 -14.57 -1.15
CA THR A 56 -6.75 -15.33 -1.52
C THR A 56 -6.96 -15.51 -3.01
N MET A 57 -6.39 -14.64 -3.87
CA MET A 57 -6.66 -14.66 -5.30
C MET A 57 -5.58 -13.98 -6.13
N GLY A 58 -5.49 -14.40 -7.40
CA GLY A 58 -4.54 -13.88 -8.37
C GLY A 58 -3.11 -14.35 -8.07
N PRO A 59 -2.08 -13.66 -8.60
CA PRO A 59 -0.71 -14.02 -8.31
C PRO A 59 -0.31 -13.63 -6.89
N ILE A 60 0.60 -14.44 -6.34
CA ILE A 60 1.34 -14.12 -5.11
C ILE A 60 2.07 -12.79 -5.30
N LYS A 61 1.98 -11.93 -4.28
CA LYS A 61 2.54 -10.58 -4.37
C LYS A 61 4.05 -10.64 -4.27
N THR A 62 4.71 -9.94 -5.19
CA THR A 62 6.15 -9.68 -5.13
C THR A 62 6.40 -8.33 -4.46
N GLY A 63 7.64 -8.08 -3.99
CA GLY A 63 7.99 -6.76 -3.45
C GLY A 63 7.77 -5.61 -4.44
N LYS A 64 7.94 -5.85 -5.74
CA LYS A 64 7.60 -4.87 -6.79
C LYS A 64 6.10 -4.55 -6.81
N MET A 65 5.24 -5.56 -6.70
CA MET A 65 3.79 -5.36 -6.64
C MET A 65 3.40 -4.60 -5.36
N VAL A 66 4.01 -4.94 -4.23
CA VAL A 66 3.81 -4.25 -2.94
C VAL A 66 4.21 -2.77 -3.05
N LYS A 67 5.39 -2.47 -3.60
CA LYS A 67 5.87 -1.09 -3.82
C LYS A 67 4.90 -0.27 -4.68
N ASN A 68 4.40 -0.84 -5.77
CA ASN A 68 3.43 -0.19 -6.63
C ASN A 68 2.12 0.11 -5.90
N LYS A 69 1.64 -0.85 -5.10
CA LYS A 69 0.41 -0.67 -4.29
C LYS A 69 0.59 0.40 -3.22
N TRP A 70 1.71 0.40 -2.50
CA TRP A 70 2.05 1.44 -1.52
C TRP A 70 2.12 2.83 -2.15
N THR A 71 2.73 2.95 -3.32
CA THR A 71 2.83 4.23 -4.05
C THR A 71 1.45 4.80 -4.35
N LEU A 72 0.49 3.96 -4.76
CA LEU A 72 -0.89 4.37 -4.98
C LEU A 72 -1.59 4.80 -3.69
N ILE A 73 -1.47 4.00 -2.61
CA ILE A 73 -2.08 4.31 -1.31
C ILE A 73 -1.57 5.65 -0.78
N LYS A 74 -0.25 5.85 -0.81
CA LYS A 74 0.39 7.10 -0.40
C LYS A 74 -0.05 8.29 -1.27
N GLY A 75 -0.19 8.09 -2.59
CA GLY A 75 -0.67 9.14 -3.49
C GLY A 75 -2.07 9.62 -3.13
N ILE A 76 -2.98 8.69 -2.80
CA ILE A 76 -4.35 9.01 -2.36
C ILE A 76 -4.32 9.74 -1.01
N TYR A 77 -3.53 9.24 -0.05
CA TYR A 77 -3.37 9.90 1.25
C TYR A 77 -2.85 11.33 1.11
N ASN A 78 -1.77 11.53 0.35
CA ASN A 78 -1.19 12.86 0.13
C ASN A 78 -2.16 13.81 -0.58
N MET A 79 -2.99 13.29 -1.50
CA MET A 79 -4.03 14.08 -2.14
C MET A 79 -5.07 14.55 -1.12
N ILE A 80 -5.54 13.66 -0.24
CA ILE A 80 -6.48 13.99 0.84
C ILE A 80 -5.87 15.05 1.76
N GLU A 81 -4.64 14.87 2.24
CA GLU A 81 -3.94 15.82 3.10
C GLU A 81 -3.74 17.19 2.43
N THR A 82 -3.43 17.20 1.14
CA THR A 82 -3.30 18.43 0.36
C THR A 82 -4.62 19.19 0.28
N TRP A 83 -5.72 18.48 0.02
CA TRP A 83 -7.07 19.07 0.05
C TRP A 83 -7.40 19.61 1.43
N HIS A 84 -7.09 18.87 2.50
CA HIS A 84 -7.27 19.33 3.88
C HIS A 84 -6.53 20.65 4.13
N SER A 85 -5.23 20.71 3.79
CA SER A 85 -4.40 21.91 3.98
C SER A 85 -4.90 23.12 3.19
N GLN A 86 -5.45 22.92 1.99
CA GLN A 86 -5.94 24.00 1.14
C GLN A 86 -7.35 24.48 1.52
N SER A 87 -8.17 23.57 2.05
CA SER A 87 -9.60 23.84 2.23
C SER A 87 -9.90 24.79 3.40
N GLY A 88 -8.99 24.99 4.35
CA GLY A 88 -9.24 25.81 5.55
C GLY A 88 -10.38 25.29 6.45
N TYR A 89 -10.99 24.15 6.10
CA TYR A 89 -12.00 23.50 6.92
C TYR A 89 -11.29 22.74 8.04
N HIS A 90 -11.26 23.35 9.22
CA HIS A 90 -10.96 22.68 10.46
C HIS A 90 -12.03 21.61 10.67
N TRP A 91 -11.72 20.34 10.40
CA TRP A 91 -12.57 19.23 10.84
C TRP A 91 -12.43 19.16 12.35
N ASN A 92 -13.15 20.02 13.07
CA ASN A 92 -13.39 19.84 14.48
C ASN A 92 -14.28 18.62 14.65
N ASN A 93 -13.71 17.55 15.22
CA ASN A 93 -14.43 16.35 15.67
C ASN A 93 -15.36 16.64 16.88
N GLU A 94 -15.80 17.89 17.08
CA GLU A 94 -16.59 18.32 18.23
C GLU A 94 -18.08 18.02 18.09
N TYR A 95 -18.54 17.61 16.92
CA TYR A 95 -19.91 17.15 16.75
C TYR A 95 -19.92 15.78 16.08
N SER A 96 -19.71 14.74 16.88
CA SER A 96 -20.41 13.46 16.65
C SER A 96 -21.91 13.74 16.80
N ALA A 97 -22.50 14.34 15.77
CA ALA A 97 -23.92 14.58 15.70
C ALA A 97 -24.61 13.22 15.62
N ASN A 98 -25.24 12.83 16.72
CA ASN A 98 -26.40 11.96 16.75
C ASN A 98 -27.32 12.32 15.56
N VAL A 99 -27.56 11.34 14.69
CA VAL A 99 -28.75 11.31 13.83
C VAL A 99 -29.71 10.31 14.44
#